data_AF-A0A9W8MND7-F1
#
_entry.id   AF-A0A9W8MND7-F1
#
_cell.length_a   1.000
_cell.length_b   1.000
_cell.length_c   1.000
_cell.angle_alpha   90.00
_cell.angle_beta   90.00
_cell.angle_gamma   90.00
#
_symmetry.space_group_name_H-M   'P 1'
#
loop_
_entity.id
_entity.type
_entity.pdbx_description
1 polymer ?
#
loop_
_entity_poly.entity_id
_entity_poly.type
_entity_poly.pdbx_seq_one_letter_code
_entity_poly.pdbx_strand_id
1 'polypeptide(L)'
;MLHILSAVAVYVFFKEREPVDLPTILTLLVAVPSASITLKNYLNLVNPPLFGTSCLQSFFAFYLVLLSCMMAYRLSSFHPLYKYPGPLLCKVTKLWMTWLAYRGKLHLYYKSLHDIYGPIVRIGE
;
A
#
# COMPACT_ATOMS: atom_id res chain seq x y z
N MET A 1 15.92 12.00 0.40
CA MET A 1 16.42 10.68 0.86
C MET A 1 15.77 10.21 2.16
N LEU A 2 15.77 10.99 3.25
CA LEU A 2 15.29 10.52 4.56
C LEU A 2 13.86 9.91 4.56
N HIS A 3 12.90 10.53 3.85
CA HIS A 3 11.51 10.01 3.76
C HIS A 3 11.41 8.68 3.01
N ILE A 4 12.30 8.43 2.05
CA ILE A 4 12.32 7.19 1.28
C ILE A 4 12.80 6.07 2.19
N LEU A 5 13.87 6.32 2.94
CA LEU A 5 14.47 5.37 3.88
C LEU A 5 13.48 5.00 5.01
N SER A 6 12.78 5.99 5.56
CA SER A 6 11.76 5.75 6.58
C SER A 6 10.53 5.02 6.05
N ALA A 7 10.08 5.31 4.82
CA ALA A 7 8.99 4.57 4.17
C ALA A 7 9.34 3.10 3.93
N VAL A 8 10.57 2.81 3.47
CA VAL A 8 11.04 1.42 3.27
C VAL A 8 11.14 0.68 4.60
N ALA A 9 11.66 1.31 5.66
CA ALA A 9 11.72 0.70 6.98
C ALA A 9 10.33 0.33 7.53
N VAL A 10 9.36 1.24 7.38
CA VAL A 10 7.96 0.98 7.75
C VAL A 10 7.35 -0.14 6.92
N TYR A 11 7.63 -0.19 5.62
CA TYR A 11 7.17 -1.27 4.77
C TYR A 11 7.72 -2.64 5.21
N VAL A 12 9.02 -2.72 5.52
CA VAL A 12 9.64 -3.97 6.02
C VAL A 12 9.02 -4.38 7.36
N PHE A 13 8.80 -3.42 8.27
CA PHE A 13 8.14 -3.68 9.54
C PHE A 13 6.71 -4.21 9.37
N PHE A 14 5.93 -3.62 8.45
CA PHE A 14 4.60 -4.12 8.13
C PHE A 14 4.63 -5.53 7.54
N LYS A 15 5.63 -5.84 6.72
CA LYS A 15 5.81 -7.16 6.12
C LYS A 15 6.15 -8.24 7.17
N GLU A 16 6.95 -7.92 8.19
CA GLU A 16 7.38 -8.90 9.19
C GLU A 16 6.39 -9.12 10.33
N ARG A 17 5.69 -8.08 10.77
CA ARG A 17 4.86 -8.13 11.99
C ARG A 17 3.35 -8.19 11.75
N GLU A 18 2.90 -7.95 10.51
CA GLU A 18 1.48 -7.88 10.12
C GLU A 18 0.55 -7.35 11.24
N PRO A 19 0.81 -6.14 11.79
CA PRO A 19 0.04 -5.63 12.92
C PRO A 19 -1.44 -5.48 12.50
N VAL A 20 -2.31 -6.27 13.11
CA VAL A 20 -3.77 -6.22 12.92
C VAL A 20 -4.43 -5.09 13.70
N ASP A 21 -3.72 -4.55 14.70
CA ASP A 21 -4.22 -3.46 15.54
C ASP A 21 -4.21 -2.12 14.78
N LEU A 22 -5.42 -1.62 14.49
CA LEU A 22 -5.66 -0.31 13.89
C LEU A 22 -4.88 0.85 14.59
N PRO A 23 -4.82 0.95 15.94
CA PRO A 23 -4.06 2.04 16.56
C PRO A 23 -2.56 1.95 16.28
N THR A 24 -1.99 0.74 16.20
CA THR A 24 -0.56 0.54 15.88
C THR A 24 -0.25 0.96 14.45
N ILE A 25 -1.16 0.68 13.51
CA ILE A 25 -1.02 1.13 12.12
C ILE A 25 -1.08 2.66 12.03
N LEU A 26 -2.09 3.29 12.66
CA LEU A 26 -2.27 4.75 12.62
C LEU A 26 -1.11 5.49 13.29
N THR A 27 -0.66 5.00 14.44
CA THR A 27 0.48 5.59 15.15
C THR A 27 1.74 5.51 14.31
N LEU A 28 2.05 4.37 13.69
CA LEU A 28 3.23 4.22 12.83
C LEU A 28 3.16 5.14 11.59
N LEU A 29 1.97 5.27 10.99
CA LEU A 29 1.74 6.07 9.80
C LEU A 29 1.88 7.58 10.04
N VAL A 30 1.54 8.06 11.23
CA VAL A 30 1.64 9.49 11.60
C VAL A 30 2.98 9.81 12.27
N ALA A 31 3.49 8.93 13.12
CA ALA A 31 4.73 9.15 13.87
C ALA A 31 5.98 9.17 12.98
N VAL A 32 6.04 8.33 11.94
CA VAL A 32 7.25 8.19 11.12
C VAL A 32 7.49 9.39 10.18
N PRO A 33 6.48 9.92 9.46
CA PRO A 33 6.64 11.13 8.67
C PRO A 33 6.91 12.36 9.53
N SER A 34 6.26 12.47 10.70
CA SER A 34 6.49 13.58 11.64
C SER A 34 7.91 13.55 12.21
N ALA A 35 8.41 12.39 12.64
CA ALA A 35 9.80 12.23 13.08
C ALA A 35 10.82 12.55 11.96
N SER A 36 10.49 12.23 10.71
CA SER A 36 11.34 12.54 9.56
C SER A 36 11.45 14.06 9.30
N ILE A 37 10.38 14.81 9.55
CA ILE A 37 10.34 16.27 9.37
C ILE A 37 11.06 16.96 10.54
N THR A 38 10.82 16.55 11.78
CA THR A 38 11.48 17.13 12.96
C THR A 38 12.99 16.92 12.91
N LEU A 39 13.46 15.75 12.44
CA LEU A 39 14.88 15.48 12.24
C LEU A 39 15.51 16.39 11.17
N LYS A 40 14.83 16.62 10.05
CA LYS A 40 15.32 17.54 9.01
C LYS A 40 15.41 18.98 9.49
N ASN A 41 14.44 19.40 10.32
CA ASN A 41 14.45 20.71 10.96
C ASN A 41 15.62 20.84 11.95
N TYR A 42 15.88 19.81 12.76
CA TYR A 42 17.00 19.76 13.68
C TYR A 42 18.37 19.85 12.98
N LEU A 43 18.50 19.24 11.81
CA LEU A 43 19.73 19.29 10.99
C LEU A 43 19.89 20.59 10.18
N ASN A 44 19.01 21.59 10.37
CA ASN A 44 18.98 22.84 9.59
C ASN A 44 18.92 22.63 8.07
N LEU A 45 18.41 21.49 7.61
CA LEU A 45 18.24 21.17 6.18
C LEU A 45 17.01 21.85 5.55
N VAL A 46 16.19 22.51 6.37
CA VAL A 46 14.94 23.15 5.95
C VAL A 46 15.04 24.65 6.21
N ASN A 47 14.84 25.44 5.16
CA ASN A 47 14.78 26.89 5.29
C ASN A 47 13.50 27.29 6.04
N PRO A 48 13.58 28.15 7.09
CA PRO A 48 12.42 28.56 7.87
C PRO A 48 11.24 29.13 7.06
N PRO A 49 11.43 29.91 5.97
CA PRO A 49 10.29 30.41 5.19
C PRO A 49 9.56 29.34 4.37
N LEU A 50 10.15 28.16 4.15
CA LEU A 50 9.63 27.09 3.27
C LEU A 50 9.18 25.85 4.04
N PHE A 51 8.95 25.99 5.36
CA PHE A 51 8.62 24.86 6.22
C PHE A 51 7.28 24.20 5.82
N GLY A 52 6.25 24.99 5.51
CA GLY A 52 4.92 24.48 5.17
C GLY A 52 4.89 23.58 3.92
N THR A 53 5.56 23.99 2.84
CA THR A 53 5.64 23.20 1.60
C THR A 53 6.48 21.93 1.80
N SER A 54 7.53 22.02 2.61
CA SER A 54 8.38 20.88 2.97
C SER A 54 7.61 19.80 3.74
N CYS A 55 6.70 20.19 4.64
CA CYS A 55 5.84 19.25 5.36
C CYS A 55 4.94 18.46 4.41
N LEU A 56 4.18 19.15 3.55
CA LEU A 56 3.27 18.51 2.60
C LEU A 56 4.02 17.55 1.67
N GLN A 57 5.16 17.99 1.14
CA GLN A 57 6.00 17.16 0.27
C GLN A 57 6.53 15.91 1.00
N SER A 58 6.86 16.03 2.28
CA SER A 58 7.37 14.92 3.09
C SER A 58 6.32 13.83 3.31
N PHE A 59 5.10 14.23 3.69
CA PHE A 59 3.98 13.30 3.82
C PHE A 59 3.65 12.65 2.48
N PHE A 60 3.51 13.46 1.43
CA PHE A 60 3.17 12.96 0.10
C PHE A 60 4.18 11.95 -0.43
N ALA A 61 5.49 12.26 -0.34
CA ALA A 61 6.55 11.36 -0.76
C ALA A 61 6.57 10.05 0.04
N PHE A 62 6.36 10.13 1.36
CA PHE A 62 6.31 8.94 2.22
C PHE A 62 5.18 8.00 1.81
N TYR A 63 3.96 8.52 1.64
CA TYR A 63 2.81 7.72 1.21
C TYR A 63 2.99 7.11 -0.17
N LEU A 64 3.52 7.87 -1.14
CA LEU A 64 3.79 7.35 -2.48
C LEU A 64 4.80 6.20 -2.48
N VAL A 65 5.89 6.32 -1.72
CA VAL A 65 6.90 5.25 -1.62
C VAL A 65 6.33 4.02 -0.91
N LEU A 66 5.57 4.21 0.15
CA LEU A 66 4.94 3.12 0.90
C LEU A 66 3.92 2.36 0.02
N LEU A 67 3.03 3.08 -0.68
CA LEU A 67 2.06 2.50 -1.60
C LEU A 67 2.74 1.79 -2.77
N SER A 68 3.76 2.41 -3.38
CA SER A 68 4.50 1.79 -4.49
C SER A 68 5.25 0.54 -4.06
N CYS A 69 5.89 0.51 -2.87
CA CYS A 69 6.51 -0.71 -2.33
C CYS A 69 5.47 -1.82 -2.09
N MET A 70 4.31 -1.48 -1.52
CA MET A 70 3.24 -2.45 -1.31
C MET A 70 2.69 -3.01 -2.64
N MET A 71 2.44 -2.15 -3.63
CA MET A 71 1.99 -2.58 -4.95
C MET A 71 3.05 -3.40 -5.66
N ALA A 72 4.31 -2.96 -5.63
CA ALA A 72 5.42 -3.68 -6.25
C ALA A 72 5.57 -5.08 -5.65
N TYR A 73 5.49 -5.22 -4.33
CA TYR A 73 5.53 -6.53 -3.68
C TYR A 73 4.35 -7.43 -4.04
N ARG A 74 3.14 -6.86 -4.12
CA ARG A 74 1.91 -7.59 -4.48
C ARG A 74 1.89 -8.04 -5.94
N LEU A 75 2.39 -7.21 -6.86
CA LEU A 75 2.50 -7.55 -8.29
C LEU A 75 3.72 -8.41 -8.61
N SER A 76 4.73 -8.43 -7.75
CA SER A 76 5.97 -9.14 -8.02
C SER A 76 5.75 -10.65 -8.08
N SER A 77 6.42 -11.29 -9.05
CA SER A 77 6.40 -12.74 -9.26
C SER A 77 6.95 -13.57 -8.09
N PHE A 78 7.49 -12.92 -7.06
CA PHE A 78 7.89 -13.55 -5.80
C PHE A 78 6.70 -13.89 -4.89
N HIS A 79 5.48 -13.46 -5.22
CA HIS A 79 4.31 -13.83 -4.46
C HIS A 79 3.89 -15.28 -4.77
N PRO A 80 3.74 -16.18 -3.77
CA PRO A 80 3.51 -17.61 -3.99
C PRO A 80 2.22 -17.93 -4.76
N LEU A 81 1.25 -17.01 -4.78
CA LEU A 81 0.00 -17.13 -5.56
C LEU A 81 0.08 -16.55 -6.98
N TYR A 82 1.25 -16.13 -7.47
CA TYR A 82 1.41 -15.63 -8.85
C TYR A 82 1.03 -16.66 -9.92
N LYS A 83 1.17 -17.95 -9.62
CA LYS A 83 0.86 -19.07 -10.53
C LYS A 83 -0.61 -19.10 -10.98
N TYR A 84 -1.52 -18.48 -10.22
CA TYR A 84 -2.94 -18.50 -10.52
C TYR A 84 -3.35 -17.32 -11.42
N PRO A 85 -4.01 -17.59 -12.55
CA PRO A 85 -4.49 -16.54 -13.44
C PRO A 85 -5.63 -15.75 -12.77
N GLY A 86 -5.70 -14.44 -13.08
CA GLY A 86 -6.73 -13.56 -12.56
C GLY A 86 -6.53 -12.11 -13.00
N PRO A 87 -7.61 -11.32 -13.07
CA PRO A 87 -7.56 -9.93 -13.52
C PRO A 87 -6.75 -9.06 -12.55
N LEU A 88 -5.94 -8.16 -13.09
CA LEU A 88 -5.05 -7.28 -12.31
C LEU A 88 -5.81 -6.46 -11.26
N LEU A 89 -7.04 -6.02 -11.57
CA LEU A 89 -7.89 -5.27 -10.63
C LEU A 89 -8.22 -6.06 -9.36
N CYS A 90 -8.48 -7.36 -9.48
CA CYS A 90 -8.74 -8.26 -8.34
C CYS A 90 -7.44 -8.68 -7.62
N LYS A 91 -6.28 -8.56 -8.26
CA LYS A 91 -4.96 -8.78 -7.62
C LYS A 91 -4.56 -7.58 -6.76
N VAL A 92 -4.88 -6.36 -7.19
CA VAL A 92 -4.45 -5.14 -6.51
C VAL A 92 -5.40 -4.76 -5.37
N THR A 93 -6.71 -4.90 -5.55
CA THR A 93 -7.69 -4.44 -4.55
C THR A 93 -8.90 -5.37 -4.42
N LYS A 94 -9.35 -5.61 -3.18
CA LYS A 94 -10.65 -6.25 -2.89
C LYS A 94 -11.84 -5.32 -3.09
N LEU A 95 -11.60 -4.00 -3.22
CA LEU A 95 -12.65 -2.98 -3.34
C LEU A 95 -13.57 -3.21 -4.56
N TRP A 96 -13.01 -3.64 -5.69
CA TRP A 96 -13.81 -3.97 -6.87
C TRP A 96 -14.82 -5.10 -6.59
N MET A 97 -14.37 -6.15 -5.89
CA MET A 97 -15.22 -7.27 -5.50
C MET A 97 -16.28 -6.84 -4.50
N THR A 98 -15.91 -6.02 -3.50
CA THR A 98 -16.88 -5.46 -2.54
C THR A 98 -17.94 -4.61 -3.23
N TRP A 99 -17.56 -3.79 -4.20
CA TRP A 99 -18.51 -3.00 -4.99
C TRP A 99 -19.45 -3.89 -5.82
N LEU A 100 -18.92 -4.95 -6.44
CA LEU A 100 -19.72 -5.94 -7.16
C LEU A 100 -20.67 -6.74 -6.24
N ALA A 101 -20.21 -7.06 -5.03
CA ALA A 101 -21.00 -7.69 -3.97
C ALA A 101 -22.16 -6.79 -3.55
N TYR A 102 -21.88 -5.50 -3.33
CA TYR A 102 -22.88 -4.50 -2.99
C TYR A 102 -23.97 -4.39 -4.08
N ARG A 103 -23.59 -4.53 -5.35
CA ARG A 103 -24.55 -4.55 -6.48
C ARG A 103 -25.24 -5.91 -6.69
N GLY A 104 -24.91 -6.93 -5.92
CA GLY A 104 -25.46 -8.29 -6.04
C GLY A 104 -25.02 -9.07 -7.28
N LYS A 105 -24.07 -8.56 -8.08
CA LYS A 105 -23.64 -9.17 -9.36
C LYS A 105 -22.38 -10.03 -9.24
N LEU A 106 -21.89 -10.25 -8.03
CA LEU A 106 -20.66 -10.98 -7.74
C LEU A 106 -20.66 -12.41 -8.31
N HIS A 107 -21.80 -13.12 -8.25
CA HIS A 107 -21.93 -14.47 -8.79
C HIS A 107 -21.79 -14.53 -10.32
N LEU A 108 -22.34 -13.55 -11.05
CA LEU A 108 -22.19 -13.45 -12.51
C LEU A 108 -20.74 -13.16 -12.89
N TYR A 109 -20.08 -12.31 -12.11
CA TYR A 109 -18.68 -11.98 -12.34
C TYR A 109 -17.77 -13.18 -12.11
N TYR A 110 -17.99 -13.95 -11.04
CA TYR A 110 -17.26 -15.20 -10.83
C TYR A 110 -17.46 -16.20 -11.96
N LYS A 111 -18.70 -16.36 -12.44
CA LYS A 111 -18.95 -17.22 -13.59
C LYS A 111 -18.13 -16.77 -14.81
N SER A 112 -18.18 -15.47 -15.14
CA SER A 112 -17.41 -14.94 -16.27
C SER A 112 -15.90 -15.11 -16.11
N LEU A 113 -15.39 -15.04 -14.87
CA LEU A 113 -13.98 -15.26 -14.59
C LEU A 113 -13.59 -16.72 -14.80
N HIS A 114 -14.43 -17.67 -14.36
CA HIS A 114 -14.19 -19.09 -14.59
C HIS A 114 -14.31 -19.47 -16.08
N ASP A 115 -15.19 -18.80 -16.83
CA ASP A 115 -15.32 -18.99 -18.27
C ASP A 115 -14.04 -18.55 -19.04
N ILE A 116 -13.35 -17.51 -18.56
CA ILE A 116 -12.14 -16.95 -19.20
C ILE A 116 -10.85 -17.63 -18.73
N TYR A 117 -10.70 -17.81 -17.42
CA TYR A 117 -9.43 -18.23 -16.79
C TYR A 117 -9.43 -19.72 -16.38
N GLY A 118 -10.58 -20.40 -16.48
CA GLY A 118 -10.73 -21.82 -16.19
C GLY A 118 -11.10 -22.12 -14.73
N PRO A 119 -10.84 -23.35 -14.25
CA PRO A 119 -11.41 -23.86 -13.00
C PRO A 119 -10.88 -23.14 -11.74
N ILE A 120 -9.72 -22.48 -11.80
CA ILE A 120 -9.08 -21.83 -10.65
C ILE A 120 -8.75 -20.37 -11.02
N VAL A 121 -9.29 -19.43 -10.26
CA VAL A 121 -9.06 -17.98 -10.45
C VAL A 121 -8.66 -17.33 -9.15
N ARG A 122 -7.64 -16.47 -9.20
CA ARG A 122 -7.24 -15.66 -8.06
C ARG A 122 -8.17 -14.44 -7.91
N ILE A 123 -8.94 -14.39 -6.83
CA ILE A 123 -9.89 -13.29 -6.54
C ILE A 123 -9.46 -12.46 -5.31
N GLY A 124 -8.19 -12.55 -4.94
CA GLY A 124 -7.64 -11.70 -3.89
C GLY A 124 -6.22 -12.09 -3.47
N GLU A 125 -5.69 -11.22 -2.62
CA GLU A 125 -4.62 -11.48 -1.65
C GLU A 125 -5.29 -11.76 -0.29
#